data_AF-A0A535DU44-F1
#
_entry.id   AF-A0A535DU44-F1
#
_cell.length_a   1.000
_cell.length_b   1.000
_cell.length_c   1.000
_cell.angle_alpha   90.00
_cell.angle_beta   90.00
_cell.angle_gamma   90.00
#
_symmetry.space_group_name_H-M   'P 1'
#
loop_
_entity.id
_entity.type
_entity.pdbx_description
1 polymer ?
#
loop_
_entity_poly.entity_id
_entity_poly.type
_entity_poly.pdbx_seq_one_letter_code
_entity_poly.pdbx_strand_id
1 'polypeptide(L)'
;MKFRAIRASALGQVDAIVVPLSSDGGAPTGLPRSVKTVVDRIAKNEAGAGRPYGVTSHHGEPLVVVVGAGRAADYDAGRGLRDVAARGVSDAC
;
A
#
# COMPACT_ATOMS: atom_id res chain seq x y z
N MET A 1 -2.57 -2.85 19.17
CA MET A 1 -3.30 -2.43 17.95
C MET A 1 -4.60 -3.20 17.85
N LYS A 2 -5.66 -2.59 17.31
CA LYS A 2 -6.94 -3.27 17.01
C LYS A 2 -7.08 -3.35 15.49
N PHE A 3 -7.37 -4.54 14.97
CA PHE A 3 -7.53 -4.76 13.53
C PHE A 3 -9.02 -4.89 13.18
N ARG A 4 -9.43 -4.29 12.05
CA ARG A 4 -10.79 -4.44 11.52
C ARG A 4 -10.70 -4.74 10.03
N ALA A 5 -11.32 -5.83 9.60
CA ALA A 5 -11.54 -6.10 8.19
C ALA A 5 -12.69 -5.22 7.69
N ILE A 6 -12.45 -4.46 6.62
CA ILE A 6 -13.45 -3.60 5.97
C ILE A 6 -13.40 -3.79 4.46
N ARG A 7 -14.51 -3.49 3.78
CA ARG A 7 -14.48 -3.35 2.33
C ARG A 7 -13.80 -2.04 1.95
N ALA A 8 -13.18 -2.00 0.78
CA ALA A 8 -12.54 -0.79 0.28
C ALA A 8 -13.53 0.40 0.13
N SER A 9 -14.80 0.13 -0.19
CA SER A 9 -15.85 1.16 -0.23
C SER A 9 -16.20 1.74 1.15
N ALA A 10 -15.79 1.07 2.23
CA ALA A 10 -15.97 1.51 3.61
C ALA A 10 -14.66 2.10 4.19
N LEU A 11 -13.64 2.32 3.34
CA LEU A 11 -12.44 3.05 3.70
C LEU A 11 -12.84 4.52 3.95
N GLY A 12 -13.02 4.87 5.23
CA GLY A 12 -13.30 6.26 5.65
C GLY A 12 -12.02 7.09 5.72
N GLN A 13 -12.03 8.15 6.54
CA GLN A 13 -10.79 8.86 6.88
C GLN A 13 -9.88 7.95 7.71
N VAL A 14 -8.67 7.77 7.21
CA VAL A 14 -7.58 7.05 7.88
C VAL A 14 -6.33 7.92 7.81
N ASP A 15 -5.42 7.77 8.77
CA ASP A 15 -4.17 8.55 8.78
C ASP A 15 -3.19 8.06 7.72
N ALA A 16 -3.21 6.75 7.43
CA ALA A 16 -2.36 6.13 6.42
C ALA A 16 -3.04 4.96 5.69
N ILE A 17 -2.63 4.73 4.45
CA ILE A 17 -3.00 3.59 3.61
C ILE A 17 -1.72 2.87 3.21
N VAL A 18 -1.52 1.65 3.72
CA VAL A 18 -0.40 0.79 3.33
C VAL A 18 -0.81 -0.04 2.11
N VAL A 19 -0.04 0.04 1.03
CA VAL A 19 -0.31 -0.64 -0.24
C VAL A 19 0.84 -1.60 -0.57
N PRO A 20 0.61 -2.92 -0.59
CA PRO A 20 1.57 -3.86 -1.15
C PRO A 20 1.67 -3.63 -2.66
N LEU A 21 2.90 -3.47 -3.17
CA LEU A 21 3.18 -3.39 -4.60
C LEU A 21 4.02 -4.59 -5.03
N SER A 22 3.47 -5.40 -5.93
CA SER A 22 4.20 -6.51 -6.50
C SER A 22 5.15 -6.04 -7.59
N SER A 23 6.26 -6.75 -7.79
CA SER A 23 7.30 -6.40 -8.77
C SER A 23 6.85 -6.57 -10.23
N ASP A 24 5.77 -7.31 -10.44
CA ASP A 24 5.19 -7.70 -11.72
C ASP A 24 3.86 -6.98 -12.04
N GLY A 25 3.40 -6.07 -11.17
CA GLY A 25 2.02 -5.58 -11.21
C GLY A 25 1.84 -4.08 -10.97
N GLY A 26 0.66 -3.59 -11.36
CA GLY A 26 0.17 -2.25 -11.05
C GLY A 26 -0.58 -2.21 -9.71
N ALA A 27 -1.23 -1.08 -9.44
CA ALA A 27 -1.95 -0.87 -8.19
C ALA A 27 -3.03 -1.95 -7.92
N PRO A 28 -3.13 -2.45 -6.67
CA PRO A 28 -4.18 -3.39 -6.27
C PRO A 28 -5.60 -2.90 -6.59
N THR A 29 -6.49 -3.84 -6.91
CA THR A 29 -7.90 -3.52 -7.19
C THR A 29 -8.63 -3.04 -5.93
N GLY A 30 -9.57 -2.11 -6.10
CA GLY A 30 -10.42 -1.61 -5.01
C GLY A 30 -9.89 -0.36 -4.31
N LEU A 31 -8.68 0.10 -4.61
CA LEU A 31 -8.18 1.37 -4.07
C LEU A 31 -8.98 2.57 -4.60
N PRO A 32 -9.13 3.64 -3.80
CA PRO A 32 -9.65 4.92 -4.28
C PRO A 32 -8.87 5.39 -5.51
N ARG A 33 -9.55 6.07 -6.44
CA ARG A 33 -8.93 6.45 -7.73
C ARG A 33 -7.71 7.36 -7.58
N SER A 34 -7.71 8.25 -6.57
CA SER A 34 -6.58 9.09 -6.21
C SER A 34 -5.36 8.25 -5.81
N VAL A 35 -5.53 7.35 -4.84
CA VAL A 35 -4.50 6.42 -4.36
C VAL A 35 -4.01 5.52 -5.50
N LYS A 36 -4.92 4.98 -6.31
CA LYS A 36 -4.57 4.13 -7.46
C LYS A 36 -3.63 4.85 -8.43
N THR A 37 -3.91 6.12 -8.73
CA THR A 37 -3.11 6.92 -9.67
C THR A 37 -1.70 7.16 -9.14
N VAL A 38 -1.55 7.37 -7.82
CA VAL A 38 -0.24 7.53 -7.16
C VAL A 38 0.54 6.22 -7.22
N VAL A 39 -0.08 5.10 -6.84
CA VAL A 39 0.57 3.78 -6.83
C VAL A 39 0.98 3.36 -8.25
N ASP A 40 0.11 3.55 -9.26
CA ASP A 40 0.44 3.24 -10.66
C ASP A 40 1.60 4.09 -11.19
N ARG A 41 1.76 5.33 -10.71
CA ARG A 41 2.90 6.19 -11.07
C ARG A 41 4.20 5.67 -10.45
N ILE A 42 4.16 5.30 -9.17
CA ILE A 42 5.31 4.72 -8.46
C ILE A 42 5.71 3.40 -9.12
N ALA A 43 4.75 2.51 -9.39
CA ALA A 43 5.00 1.21 -10.03
C ALA A 43 5.67 1.32 -11.41
N LYS A 44 5.33 2.35 -12.19
CA LYS A 44 5.95 2.61 -13.51
C LYS A 44 7.38 3.13 -13.40
N ASN A 45 7.67 3.92 -12.38
CA ASN A 45 8.98 4.57 -12.22
C ASN A 45 9.96 3.71 -11.41
N GLU A 46 9.45 2.83 -10.56
CA GLU A 46 10.22 2.06 -9.59
C GLU A 46 9.71 0.62 -9.51
N ALA A 47 10.00 -0.13 -10.57
CA ALA A 47 9.76 -1.57 -10.59
C ALA A 47 10.56 -2.23 -9.45
N GLY A 48 9.87 -2.84 -8.48
CA GLY A 48 10.50 -3.59 -7.40
C GLY A 48 10.91 -2.76 -6.17
N ALA A 49 10.24 -1.64 -5.90
CA ALA A 49 10.41 -0.80 -4.71
C ALA A 49 10.38 -1.58 -3.38
N GLY A 50 11.53 -2.09 -2.94
CA GLY A 50 11.74 -2.66 -1.61
C GLY A 50 11.80 -1.62 -0.49
N ARG A 51 11.69 -0.33 -0.84
CA ARG A 51 11.66 0.81 0.07
C ARG A 51 10.22 1.34 0.21
N PRO A 52 9.80 1.72 1.41
CA PRO A 52 8.52 2.38 1.65
C PRO A 52 8.49 3.75 0.94
N TYR A 53 7.43 4.02 0.19
CA TYR A 53 7.18 5.35 -0.38
C TYR A 53 6.02 5.99 0.35
N GLY A 54 6.32 7.01 1.17
CA GLY A 54 5.32 7.89 1.77
C GLY A 54 4.98 9.01 0.79
N VAL A 55 3.75 9.04 0.27
CA VAL A 55 3.21 10.15 -0.51
C VAL A 55 2.10 10.82 0.28
N THR A 56 2.30 12.09 0.61
CA THR A 56 1.28 12.98 1.18
C THR A 56 0.58 13.74 0.05
N SER A 57 -0.68 13.44 -0.21
CA SER A 57 -1.51 14.17 -1.17
C SER A 57 -2.27 15.30 -0.46
N HIS A 58 -1.57 16.38 -0.07
CA HIS A 58 -2.14 17.57 0.60
C HIS A 58 -2.69 17.36 2.03
N HIS A 59 -2.90 18.48 2.74
CA HIS A 59 -3.43 18.49 4.12
C HIS A 59 -4.84 17.90 4.17
N GLY A 60 -5.01 16.82 4.95
CA GLY A 60 -6.31 16.16 5.16
C GLY A 60 -6.53 14.88 4.36
N GLU A 61 -5.60 14.49 3.49
CA GLU A 61 -5.60 13.17 2.84
C GLU A 61 -4.68 12.18 3.56
N PRO A 62 -5.01 10.87 3.50
CA PRO A 62 -4.19 9.82 4.10
C PRO A 62 -2.79 9.77 3.52
N LEU A 63 -1.78 9.50 4.36
CA LEU A 63 -0.44 9.13 3.91
C LEU A 63 -0.52 7.80 3.14
N VAL A 64 -0.10 7.77 1.89
CA VAL A 64 0.00 6.51 1.14
C VAL A 64 1.40 5.94 1.33
N VAL A 65 1.50 4.74 1.91
CA VAL A 65 2.76 4.02 2.10
C VAL A 65 2.79 2.81 1.17
N VAL A 66 3.63 2.85 0.13
CA VAL A 66 3.79 1.73 -0.80
C VAL A 66 4.92 0.83 -0.32
N VAL A 67 4.67 -0.47 -0.17
CA VAL A 67 5.64 -1.45 0.32
C VAL A 67 5.84 -2.55 -0.73
N GLY A 68 7.09 -2.82 -1.10
CA GLY A 68 7.43 -3.92 -1.99
C GLY A 68 7.02 -5.29 -1.44
N ALA A 69 6.25 -6.02 -2.23
CA ALA A 69 5.68 -7.32 -1.88
C ALA A 69 6.38 -8.50 -2.59
N GLY A 70 7.35 -8.24 -3.47
CA GLY A 70 7.95 -9.29 -4.32
C GLY A 70 7.03 -9.68 -5.48
N ARG A 71 7.19 -10.88 -6.05
CA ARG A 71 6.32 -11.35 -7.16
C ARG A 71 4.95 -11.73 -6.63
N ALA A 72 3.89 -11.37 -7.36
CA ALA A 72 2.52 -11.71 -6.95
C ALA A 72 2.31 -13.24 -6.85
N ALA A 73 2.93 -14.00 -7.75
CA ALA A 73 2.84 -15.47 -7.76
C ALA A 73 3.46 -16.15 -6.53
N ASP A 74 4.45 -15.49 -5.91
CA ASP A 74 5.19 -16.02 -4.76
C ASP A 74 4.67 -15.41 -3.43
N TYR A 75 3.60 -14.60 -3.48
CA TYR A 75 3.10 -13.87 -2.33
C TYR A 75 2.33 -14.78 -1.37
N ASP A 76 2.97 -15.17 -0.27
CA ASP A 76 2.32 -15.85 0.84
C ASP A 76 1.38 -14.87 1.57
N ALA A 77 0.07 -15.05 1.43
CA ALA A 77 -0.93 -14.18 2.05
C ALA A 77 -0.89 -14.19 3.59
N GLY A 78 -0.36 -15.24 4.22
CA GLY A 78 -0.24 -15.36 5.67
C GLY A 78 0.99 -14.64 6.22
N ARG A 79 2.17 -14.94 5.64
CA ARG A 79 3.45 -14.34 6.07
C ARG A 79 3.69 -12.98 5.42
N GLY A 80 3.55 -12.88 4.10
CA GLY A 80 3.83 -11.66 3.33
C GLY A 80 2.96 -10.48 3.76
N LEU A 81 1.67 -10.71 4.05
CA LEU A 81 0.79 -9.64 4.55
C LEU A 81 1.25 -9.09 5.90
N ARG A 82 1.75 -9.94 6.80
CA ARG A 82 2.25 -9.50 8.12
C ARG A 82 3.53 -8.69 7.99
N ASP A 83 4.46 -9.15 7.15
CA ASP A 83 5.73 -8.47 6.93
C ASP A 83 5.53 -7.10 6.26
N VAL A 84 4.64 -7.03 5.26
CA VAL A 84 4.24 -5.78 4.61
C VAL A 84 3.55 -4.85 5.60
N ALA A 85 2.61 -5.34 6.40
CA ALA A 85 1.92 -4.53 7.39
C ALA A 85 2.89 -4.01 8.47
N ALA A 86 3.81 -4.84 8.97
CA ALA A 86 4.78 -4.45 9.97
C ALA A 86 5.71 -3.35 9.46
N ARG A 87 6.22 -3.49 8.23
CA ARG A 87 7.03 -2.46 7.55
C ARG A 87 6.22 -1.18 7.35
N GLY A 88 5.06 -1.28 6.70
CA GLY A 88 4.24 -0.11 6.40
C GLY A 88 3.76 0.66 7.62
N VAL A 89 3.47 -0.02 8.74
CA VAL A 89 3.13 0.65 10.01
C VAL A 89 4.35 1.33 10.63
N SER A 90 5.53 0.70 10.58
CA SER A 90 6.76 1.30 11.10
C SER A 90 7.17 2.55 10.32
N ASP A 91 6.88 2.58 9.02
CA ASP A 91 7.19 3.71 8.14
C ASP A 91 6.11 4.81 8.17
N ALA A 92 4.92 4.51 8.70
CA ALA A 92 3.81 5.45 8.83
C ALA A 92 3.73 6.16 10.20
N CYS A 93 4.45 5.67 11.22
CA CYS A 93 4.45 6.18 12.58
C CYS A 93 5.79 6.84 12.92
#